data_AF-A0A432SSJ6-F1
#
_entry.id   AF-A0A432SSJ6-F1
#
_cell.length_a   1.000
_cell.length_b   1.000
_cell.length_c   1.000
_cell.angle_alpha   90.00
_cell.angle_beta   90.00
_cell.angle_gamma   90.00
#
_symmetry.space_group_name_H-M   'P 1'
#
loop_
_entity.id
_entity.type
_entity.pdbx_description
1 polymer ?
#
loop_
_entity_poly.entity_id
_entity_poly.type
_entity_poly.pdbx_seq_one_letter_code
_entity_poly.pdbx_strand_id
1 'polypeptide(L)'
;MQKKISEKLEKIKSHPATKQSLEQLKPKKTFWGILGVAIFFILPEIVAFIWGADITAWTQSHLSQPLPLEEEYKYKAIEMLFGEGSWFNLLFGVGLLVWAFF
;
A
#
# COMPACT_ATOMS: atom_id res chain seq x y z
N MET A 1 19.78 8.69 29.40
CA MET A 1 18.91 7.62 28.86
C MET A 1 19.20 7.31 27.39
N GLN A 2 19.35 8.31 26.51
CA GLN A 2 19.59 8.08 25.08
C GLN A 2 20.83 7.22 24.76
N LYS A 3 21.97 7.43 25.45
CA LYS A 3 23.18 6.58 25.29
C LYS A 3 22.95 5.09 25.61
N LYS A 4 22.19 4.79 26.67
CA LYS A 4 21.86 3.39 27.02
C LYS A 4 20.94 2.73 25.99
N ILE A 5 20.09 3.51 25.32
CA ILE A 5 19.21 3.03 24.26
C ILE A 5 20.03 2.77 22.99
N SER A 6 20.93 3.68 22.61
CA SER A 6 21.80 3.49 21.44
C SER A 6 22.74 2.30 21.61
N GLU A 7 23.36 2.12 22.77
CA GLU A 7 24.22 0.95 23.07
C GLU A 7 23.46 -0.38 23.01
N LYS A 8 22.20 -0.40 23.50
CA LYS A 8 21.34 -1.59 23.39
C LYS A 8 20.94 -1.86 21.94
N LEU A 9 20.60 -0.82 21.17
CA LEU A 9 20.28 -0.94 19.74
C LEU A 9 21.48 -1.44 18.94
N GLU A 10 22.69 -0.96 19.24
CA GLU A 10 23.93 -1.46 18.63
C GLU A 10 24.15 -2.94 18.94
N LYS A 11 23.99 -3.35 20.21
CA LYS A 11 24.07 -4.76 20.59
C LYS A 11 23.07 -5.62 19.84
N ILE A 12 21.82 -5.17 19.73
CA ILE A 12 20.76 -5.87 18.98
C ILE A 12 21.13 -5.96 17.49
N LYS A 13 21.57 -4.87 16.87
CA LYS A 13 21.98 -4.85 15.45
C LYS A 13 23.20 -5.74 15.18
N SER A 14 24.12 -5.84 16.13
CA SER A 14 25.33 -6.66 16.02
C SER A 14 25.11 -8.15 16.29
N HIS A 15 23.97 -8.51 16.91
CA HIS A 15 23.71 -9.89 17.31
C HIS A 15 23.44 -10.78 16.09
N PRO A 16 24.11 -11.95 15.96
CA PRO A 16 24.01 -12.82 14.77
C PRO A 16 22.58 -13.31 14.53
N ALA A 17 21.84 -13.67 15.59
CA ALA A 17 20.44 -14.06 15.45
C ALA A 17 19.56 -12.93 14.90
N THR A 18 19.83 -11.68 15.29
CA THR A 18 19.06 -10.53 14.79
C THR A 18 19.36 -10.25 13.32
N LYS A 19 20.63 -10.36 12.90
CA LYS A 19 21.01 -10.25 11.49
C LYS A 19 20.36 -11.35 10.65
N GLN A 20 20.42 -12.58 11.12
CA GLN A 20 19.85 -13.73 10.42
C GLN A 20 18.33 -13.63 10.29
N SER A 21 17.63 -13.22 11.36
CA SER A 21 16.19 -12.96 11.28
C SER A 21 15.85 -11.81 10.33
N LEU A 22 16.64 -10.72 10.31
CA LEU A 22 16.46 -9.62 9.37
C LEU A 22 16.64 -10.05 7.91
N GLU A 23 17.64 -10.89 7.62
CA GLU A 23 17.85 -11.44 6.28
C GLU A 23 16.71 -12.37 5.87
N GLN A 24 16.16 -13.16 6.80
CA GLN A 24 15.00 -14.02 6.54
C GLN A 24 13.69 -13.24 6.33
N LEU A 25 13.56 -12.06 6.96
CA LEU A 25 12.40 -11.18 6.81
C LEU A 25 12.42 -10.37 5.51
N LYS A 26 13.58 -10.25 4.85
CA LYS A 26 13.64 -9.53 3.57
C LYS A 26 12.78 -10.25 2.53
N PRO A 27 11.94 -9.50 1.78
CA PRO A 27 11.15 -10.08 0.71
C PRO A 27 12.08 -10.75 -0.31
N LYS A 28 11.71 -11.96 -0.76
CA LYS A 28 12.38 -12.55 -1.92
C LYS A 28 12.08 -11.69 -3.15
N LYS A 29 13.14 -11.23 -3.81
CA LYS A 29 13.09 -10.42 -5.05
C LYS A 29 12.59 -11.27 -6.22
N THR A 30 11.30 -11.54 -6.23
CA THR A 30 10.63 -12.26 -7.31
C THR A 30 9.90 -11.27 -8.19
N PHE A 31 9.87 -11.55 -9.50
CA PHE A 31 9.11 -10.76 -10.46
C PHE A 31 7.65 -10.60 -10.03
N TRP A 32 7.03 -11.69 -9.53
CA TRP A 32 5.67 -11.70 -9.01
C TRP A 32 5.47 -10.80 -7.79
N GLY A 33 6.44 -10.73 -6.87
CA GLY A 33 6.36 -9.83 -5.72
C GLY A 33 6.36 -8.36 -6.13
N ILE A 34 7.25 -7.98 -7.04
CA ILE A 34 7.33 -6.61 -7.57
C ILE A 34 6.05 -6.26 -8.33
N LEU A 35 5.59 -7.17 -9.19
CA LEU A 35 4.36 -6.98 -9.95
C LEU A 35 3.13 -6.87 -9.03
N GLY A 36 3.09 -7.66 -7.95
CA GLY A 36 2.06 -7.55 -6.93
C GLY A 36 2.03 -6.17 -6.29
N VAL A 37 3.18 -5.64 -5.85
CA VAL A 37 3.22 -4.28 -5.28
C VAL A 37 2.76 -3.23 -6.29
N ALA A 38 3.19 -3.35 -7.55
CA ALA A 38 2.78 -2.44 -8.61
C ALA A 38 1.25 -2.49 -8.86
N ILE A 39 0.67 -3.68 -8.98
CA ILE A 39 -0.77 -3.86 -9.28
C ILE A 39 -1.66 -3.46 -8.10
N PHE A 40 -1.26 -3.74 -6.86
CA PHE A 40 -2.11 -3.52 -5.70
C PHE A 40 -1.96 -2.15 -5.03
N PHE A 41 -0.79 -1.51 -5.13
CA PHE A 41 -0.52 -0.25 -4.43
C PHE A 41 -0.22 0.93 -5.36
N ILE A 42 0.24 0.69 -6.58
CA ILE A 42 0.67 1.78 -7.48
C ILE A 42 -0.39 2.00 -8.57
N LEU A 43 -0.83 0.93 -9.23
CA LEU A 43 -1.78 1.01 -10.33
C LEU A 43 -3.13 1.62 -9.93
N PRO A 44 -3.77 1.24 -8.80
CA PRO A 44 -5.05 1.82 -8.39
C PRO A 44 -4.92 3.33 -8.12
N GLU A 45 -3.78 3.74 -7.57
CA GLU A 45 -3.48 5.14 -7.29
C GLU A 45 -3.28 5.94 -8.57
N ILE A 46 -2.59 5.39 -9.58
CA ILE A 46 -2.50 6.02 -10.91
C ILE A 46 -3.89 6.21 -11.51
N VAL A 47 -4.75 5.20 -11.39
CA VAL A 47 -6.12 5.28 -11.89
C VAL A 47 -6.90 6.37 -11.15
N ALA A 48 -6.77 6.43 -9.82
CA ALA A 48 -7.43 7.43 -9.00
C ALA A 48 -6.95 8.87 -9.29
N PHE A 49 -5.65 9.07 -9.52
CA PHE A 49 -5.12 10.41 -9.83
C PHE A 49 -5.56 10.94 -11.20
N ILE A 50 -5.75 10.07 -12.19
CA ILE A 50 -6.11 10.48 -13.54
C ILE A 50 -7.64 10.53 -13.72
N TRP A 51 -8.36 9.52 -13.22
CA TRP A 51 -9.79 9.34 -13.46
C TRP A 51 -10.65 9.40 -12.19
N GLY A 52 -10.09 9.65 -11.01
CA GLY A 52 -10.85 9.57 -9.75
C GLY A 52 -12.03 10.52 -9.69
N ALA A 53 -11.90 11.73 -10.25
CA ALA A 53 -13.02 12.66 -10.37
C ALA A 53 -14.16 12.12 -11.25
N ASP A 54 -13.82 11.55 -12.40
CA ASP A 54 -14.80 10.95 -13.33
C ASP A 54 -15.46 9.70 -12.72
N ILE A 55 -14.67 8.86 -12.05
CA ILE A 55 -15.15 7.66 -11.36
C ILE A 55 -16.10 8.05 -10.23
N THR A 56 -15.75 9.06 -9.43
CA THR A 56 -16.61 9.58 -8.34
C THR A 56 -17.91 10.15 -8.90
N ALA A 57 -17.86 10.94 -9.97
CA ALA A 57 -19.06 11.48 -10.60
C ALA A 57 -19.96 10.36 -11.14
N TRP A 58 -19.36 9.33 -11.74
CA TRP A 58 -20.06 8.16 -12.26
C TRP A 58 -20.67 7.29 -11.15
N THR A 59 -19.97 7.03 -10.04
CA THR A 59 -20.54 6.26 -8.92
C THR A 59 -21.67 7.03 -8.25
N GLN A 60 -21.51 8.33 -8.03
CA GLN A 60 -22.54 9.18 -7.42
C GLN A 60 -23.80 9.28 -8.27
N SER A 61 -23.69 9.29 -9.60
CA SER A 61 -24.87 9.29 -10.49
C SER A 61 -25.70 8.02 -10.36
N HIS A 62 -25.06 6.87 -10.08
CA HIS A 62 -25.74 5.59 -9.88
C HIS A 62 -26.30 5.47 -8.45
N LEU A 63 -25.56 5.94 -7.45
CA LEU A 63 -26.01 5.98 -6.04
C LEU A 63 -27.18 6.95 -5.79
N SER A 64 -27.42 7.88 -6.72
CA SER A 64 -28.57 8.80 -6.67
C SER A 64 -29.90 8.11 -6.93
N GLN A 65 -29.89 6.85 -7.39
CA GLN A 65 -31.09 6.03 -7.60
C GLN A 65 -31.21 4.98 -6.49
N PRO A 66 -32.43 4.58 -6.09
CA PRO A 66 -32.61 3.50 -5.12
C PRO A 66 -32.12 2.17 -5.72
N LEU A 67 -31.01 1.68 -5.20
CA LEU A 67 -30.38 0.43 -5.61
C LEU A 67 -30.60 -0.68 -4.57
N PRO A 68 -30.56 -1.96 -4.97
CA PRO A 68 -30.37 -3.06 -4.04
C PRO A 68 -29.07 -2.86 -3.24
N LEU A 69 -29.08 -3.23 -1.96
CA LEU A 69 -27.92 -3.03 -1.05
C LEU A 69 -26.60 -3.56 -1.64
N GLU A 70 -26.62 -4.73 -2.28
CA GLU A 70 -25.43 -5.33 -2.89
C GLU A 70 -24.79 -4.45 -3.98
N GLU A 71 -25.63 -3.77 -4.77
CA GLU A 71 -25.16 -2.88 -5.84
C GLU A 71 -24.66 -1.56 -5.25
N GLU A 72 -25.35 -1.03 -4.24
CA GLU A 72 -24.92 0.16 -3.50
C GLU A 72 -23.52 -0.02 -2.90
N TYR A 73 -23.25 -1.17 -2.28
CA TYR A 73 -21.93 -1.48 -1.73
C TYR A 73 -20.83 -1.52 -2.80
N LYS A 74 -21.13 -2.02 -4.01
CA LYS A 74 -20.16 -2.05 -5.11
C LYS A 74 -19.77 -0.65 -5.55
N TYR A 75 -20.74 0.23 -5.78
CA TYR A 75 -20.46 1.61 -6.20
C TYR A 75 -19.70 2.39 -5.12
N LYS A 76 -20.08 2.24 -3.85
CA LYS A 76 -19.35 2.84 -2.72
C LYS A 76 -17.92 2.32 -2.60
N ALA A 77 -17.70 1.02 -2.83
CA ALA A 77 -16.36 0.44 -2.82
C ALA A 77 -15.50 1.00 -3.97
N ILE A 78 -16.08 1.16 -5.17
CA ILE A 78 -15.37 1.77 -6.32
C ILE A 78 -14.99 3.22 -6.00
N GLU A 79 -15.92 4.02 -5.47
CA GLU A 79 -15.66 5.40 -5.06
C GLU A 79 -14.58 5.48 -3.98
N MET A 80 -14.62 4.59 -2.98
CA MET A 80 -13.62 4.56 -1.91
C MET A 80 -12.23 4.14 -2.39
N LEU A 81 -12.15 3.23 -3.36
CA LEU A 81 -10.88 2.68 -3.86
C LEU A 81 -10.23 3.57 -4.92
N PHE A 82 -11.02 4.30 -5.71
CA PHE A 82 -10.53 5.03 -6.88
C PHE A 82 -10.95 6.50 -6.92
N GLY A 83 -11.80 6.97 -6.02
CA GLY A 83 -12.35 8.33 -6.08
C GLY A 83 -11.33 9.41 -5.75
N GLU A 84 -10.39 9.12 -4.84
CA GLU A 84 -9.29 10.02 -4.50
C GLU A 84 -7.98 9.23 -4.39
N GLY A 85 -6.94 9.71 -5.07
CA GLY A 85 -5.61 9.11 -4.98
C GLY A 85 -5.02 9.27 -3.58
N SER A 86 -4.63 8.16 -2.98
CA SER A 86 -3.98 8.06 -1.68
C SER A 86 -2.46 8.11 -1.83
N TRP A 87 -1.88 9.27 -1.51
CA TRP A 87 -0.42 9.41 -1.37
C TRP A 87 0.19 8.43 -0.38
N PHE A 88 -0.58 8.00 0.64
CA PHE A 88 -0.12 7.02 1.62
C PHE A 88 0.09 5.64 0.98
N ASN A 89 -0.87 5.17 0.18
CA ASN A 89 -0.77 3.86 -0.49
C ASN A 89 0.38 3.85 -1.49
N LEU A 90 0.54 4.94 -2.25
CA LEU A 90 1.67 5.11 -3.17
C LEU A 90 3.02 5.07 -2.43
N LEU A 91 3.15 5.86 -1.35
CA LEU A 91 4.35 5.88 -0.52
C LEU A 91 4.65 4.51 0.08
N PHE A 92 3.62 3.81 0.57
CA PHE A 92 3.75 2.48 1.14
C PHE A 92 4.21 1.47 0.08
N GLY A 93 3.61 1.50 -1.12
CA GLY A 93 4.03 0.66 -2.25
C GLY A 93 5.48 0.91 -2.65
N VAL A 94 5.90 2.17 -2.79
CA VAL A 94 7.30 2.53 -3.06
C VAL A 94 8.22 2.06 -1.92
N GLY A 95 7.80 2.24 -0.66
CA GLY A 95 8.54 1.77 0.51
C GLY A 95 8.75 0.25 0.51
N LEU A 96 7.72 -0.52 0.13
CA LEU A 96 7.82 -1.98 -0.01
C LEU A 96 8.78 -2.37 -1.12
N LEU A 97 8.78 -1.66 -2.27
CA LEU A 97 9.75 -1.88 -3.32
C LEU A 97 11.17 -1.56 -2.83
N VAL A 98 11.38 -0.41 -2.20
CA VAL A 98 12.68 -0.03 -1.63
C VAL A 98 13.17 -1.08 -0.64
N TRP A 99 12.32 -1.55 0.28
CA TRP A 99 12.66 -2.64 1.20
C TRP A 99 13.02 -3.91 0.42
N ALA A 100 12.22 -4.30 -0.57
CA ALA A 100 12.49 -5.50 -1.35
C ALA A 100 13.86 -5.45 -2.04
N PHE A 101 14.34 -4.28 -2.47
CA PHE A 101 15.59 -4.13 -3.22
C PHE A 101 16.83 -3.79 -2.36
N PHE A 102 16.70 -3.01 -1.28
CA PHE A 102 17.80 -2.51 -0.44
C PHE A 102 17.89 -3.22 0.92
#